data_AF-A0AA35I7F8-F1
#
_entry.id   AF-A0AA35I7F8-F1
#
_cell.length_a   1.000
_cell.length_b   1.000
_cell.length_c   1.000
_cell.angle_alpha   90.00
_cell.angle_beta   90.00
_cell.angle_gamma   90.00
#
_symmetry.space_group_name_H-M   'P 1'
#
loop_
_entity.id
_entity.type
_entity.pdbx_description
1 polymer ?
#
loop_
_entity_poly.entity_id
_entity_poly.type
_entity_poly.pdbx_seq_one_letter_code
_entity_poly.pdbx_strand_id
1 'polypeptide(L)'
;MPVITRTLSEQQALQAIARQLTEDCPDMRELARETAQQLLDRHGLQGLDPDTVYLHRFNTAVSSPRTFNGWQHLDPPYESLTLPQLVMHRFNVHDQDNADLLSYLAGFYSDGPGKDAYDEHNEVRLDPKDVLEDFWKIDFAVDFKTRLASFWSNHSENFRTLAKANFLSKVLETCAKDAESALARHGHDIVQAVAGDTPWPPTLKSLQQKILPGAGVRVCTFDIGGHVATDILRLQMNDGSQLIYLPGDIEGLYFFQDVQALFLWVLNHCNHADNRARFVAHFSLDDRDEGDTKVGLNHLIDLLYHGWGRQDFSGLNTLDQQLDQDAFDWLRNKAHQRMLDDAHTALHANADLRKQLWIGYLNAGLKVFGPMAAVDWPVALALVGAGIAETGLNIDQAINGHTTRERKAGITGAIFAAIETLFNATFLLSAPGKPLAELGETAEAGGESETGERPTEPEEPGPDGETASDDEVADAIKTWVPTPFQPAQSWGCCCPSKPTSCSVARLVQVSLKGSTHKVAISMPSSKGCLTRCALYPS
;
A
#
# COMPACT_ATOMS: atom_id res chain seq x y z
N MET A 1 30.54 32.30 -6.37
CA MET A 1 31.22 30.98 -6.41
C MET A 1 30.92 30.07 -5.22
N PRO A 2 31.16 30.43 -3.93
CA PRO A 2 31.08 29.44 -2.84
C PRO A 2 29.72 28.75 -2.68
N VAL A 3 28.62 29.43 -2.99
CA VAL A 3 27.25 28.86 -2.96
C VAL A 3 27.12 27.65 -3.90
N ILE A 4 27.58 27.77 -5.15
CA ILE A 4 27.48 26.70 -6.17
C ILE A 4 28.31 25.47 -5.77
N THR A 5 29.49 25.68 -5.21
CA THR A 5 30.33 24.58 -4.67
C THR A 5 29.65 23.89 -3.49
N ARG A 6 28.92 24.63 -2.66
CA ARG A 6 28.17 24.08 -1.53
C ARG A 6 26.94 23.28 -1.99
N THR A 7 26.11 23.81 -2.88
CA THR A 7 24.90 23.10 -3.36
C THR A 7 25.26 21.77 -4.02
N LEU A 8 26.34 21.73 -4.82
CA LEU A 8 26.87 20.49 -5.39
C LEU A 8 27.28 19.48 -4.30
N SER A 9 27.92 19.94 -3.22
CA SER A 9 28.34 19.07 -2.11
C SER A 9 27.17 18.52 -1.30
N GLU A 10 26.10 19.31 -1.10
CA GLU A 10 24.91 18.88 -0.36
C GLU A 10 24.09 17.88 -1.22
N GLN A 11 23.99 18.11 -2.53
CA GLN A 11 23.39 17.18 -3.50
C GLN A 11 24.15 15.83 -3.54
N GLN A 12 25.49 15.87 -3.61
CA GLN A 12 26.33 14.66 -3.61
C GLN A 12 26.22 13.86 -2.31
N ALA A 13 26.08 14.54 -1.16
CA ALA A 13 25.85 13.88 0.12
C ALA A 13 24.52 13.12 0.14
N LEU A 14 23.44 13.73 -0.38
CA LEU A 14 22.13 13.07 -0.48
C LEU A 14 22.16 11.90 -1.48
N GLN A 15 22.83 12.03 -2.62
CA GLN A 15 23.01 10.92 -3.57
C GLN A 15 23.84 9.76 -2.97
N ALA A 16 24.81 10.05 -2.10
CA ALA A 16 25.54 9.01 -1.37
C ALA A 16 24.65 8.29 -0.34
N ILE A 17 23.86 9.04 0.44
CA ILE A 17 22.88 8.49 1.40
C ILE A 17 21.84 7.62 0.68
N ALA A 18 21.31 8.10 -0.45
CA ALA A 18 20.33 7.40 -1.29
C ALA A 18 20.86 6.07 -1.86
N ARG A 19 22.10 6.07 -2.36
CA ARG A 19 22.77 4.84 -2.80
C ARG A 19 22.92 3.85 -1.65
N GLN A 20 23.52 4.27 -0.55
CA GLN A 20 23.80 3.38 0.57
C GLN A 20 22.51 2.81 1.19
N LEU A 21 21.48 3.63 1.36
CA LEU A 21 20.17 3.18 1.85
C LEU A 21 19.53 2.14 0.92
N THR A 22 19.68 2.27 -0.39
CA THR A 22 19.12 1.31 -1.36
C THR A 22 19.95 0.02 -1.44
N GLU A 23 21.28 0.13 -1.31
CA GLU A 23 22.20 -1.00 -1.24
C GLU A 23 21.98 -1.82 0.04
N ASP A 24 21.92 -1.19 1.21
CA ASP A 24 21.76 -1.83 2.52
C ASP A 24 20.31 -2.26 2.83
N CYS A 25 19.30 -1.83 2.06
CA CYS A 25 17.90 -2.26 2.24
C CYS A 25 17.74 -3.78 2.02
N PRO A 26 17.16 -4.55 2.96
CA PRO A 26 17.06 -6.00 2.86
C PRO A 26 16.01 -6.44 1.83
N ASP A 27 16.42 -7.22 0.83
CA ASP A 27 15.52 -7.86 -0.12
C ASP A 27 15.18 -9.28 0.35
N MET A 28 13.89 -9.52 0.64
CA MET A 28 13.41 -10.82 1.13
C MET A 28 13.55 -11.94 0.08
N ARG A 29 13.32 -11.60 -1.20
CA ARG A 29 13.39 -12.53 -2.32
C ARG A 29 14.83 -12.87 -2.67
N GLU A 30 15.74 -11.88 -2.64
CA GLU A 30 17.17 -12.16 -2.80
C GLU A 30 17.69 -13.03 -1.65
N LEU A 31 17.30 -12.76 -0.40
CA LEU A 31 17.70 -13.60 0.73
C LEU A 31 17.15 -15.02 0.60
N ALA A 32 15.91 -15.19 0.12
CA ALA A 32 15.33 -16.50 -0.17
C ALA A 32 16.11 -17.23 -1.28
N ARG A 33 16.56 -16.49 -2.30
CA ARG A 33 17.39 -16.99 -3.40
C ARG A 33 18.81 -17.36 -2.95
N GLU A 34 19.47 -16.54 -2.11
CA GLU A 34 20.74 -16.86 -1.44
C GLU A 34 20.61 -18.15 -0.62
N THR A 35 19.54 -18.25 0.18
CA THR A 35 19.28 -19.41 1.04
C THR A 35 19.00 -20.68 0.23
N ALA A 36 18.25 -20.55 -0.87
CA ALA A 36 17.96 -21.64 -1.81
C ALA A 36 19.23 -22.09 -2.56
N GLN A 37 20.08 -21.17 -3.00
CA GLN A 37 21.38 -21.49 -3.60
C GLN A 37 22.27 -22.25 -2.60
N GLN A 38 22.42 -21.75 -1.37
CA GLN A 38 23.18 -22.44 -0.32
C GLN A 38 22.65 -23.83 0.01
N LEU A 39 21.37 -24.11 -0.27
CA LEU A 39 20.78 -25.44 -0.14
C LEU A 39 21.14 -26.31 -1.35
N LEU A 40 20.98 -25.82 -2.58
CA LEU A 40 21.43 -26.54 -3.78
C LEU A 40 22.93 -26.90 -3.70
N ASP A 41 23.77 -25.97 -3.26
CA ASP A 41 25.20 -26.17 -3.05
C ASP A 41 25.50 -27.29 -2.03
N ARG A 42 24.72 -27.37 -0.94
CA ARG A 42 24.81 -28.45 0.07
C ARG A 42 24.48 -29.83 -0.50
N HIS A 43 23.57 -29.90 -1.46
CA HIS A 43 23.17 -31.13 -2.16
C HIS A 43 23.96 -31.38 -3.46
N GLY A 44 25.01 -30.59 -3.73
CA GLY A 44 25.88 -30.74 -4.91
C GLY A 44 25.27 -30.26 -6.23
N LEU A 45 24.19 -29.47 -6.16
CA LEU A 45 23.39 -28.96 -7.27
C LEU A 45 23.76 -27.52 -7.67
N GLN A 46 24.97 -27.04 -7.34
CA GLN A 46 25.40 -25.64 -7.51
C GLN A 46 25.38 -25.08 -8.96
N GLY A 47 25.05 -25.91 -9.95
CA GLY A 47 24.87 -25.52 -11.35
C GLY A 47 23.42 -25.21 -11.77
N LEU A 48 22.45 -25.37 -10.86
CA LEU A 48 21.04 -25.03 -11.09
C LEU A 48 20.73 -23.60 -10.59
N ASP A 49 19.79 -22.92 -11.24
CA ASP A 49 19.26 -21.64 -10.77
C ASP A 49 18.10 -21.89 -9.80
N PRO A 50 18.11 -21.36 -8.56
CA PRO A 50 17.01 -21.51 -7.62
C PRO A 50 15.63 -21.10 -8.17
N ASP A 51 15.55 -20.07 -9.02
CA ASP A 51 14.28 -19.61 -9.60
C ASP A 51 13.74 -20.58 -10.68
N THR A 52 14.52 -21.59 -11.12
CA THR A 52 14.08 -22.64 -12.06
C THR A 52 13.93 -24.03 -11.44
N VAL A 53 14.16 -24.18 -10.13
CA VAL A 53 13.87 -25.41 -9.37
C VAL A 53 12.51 -25.26 -8.70
N TYR A 54 11.55 -26.12 -9.02
CA TYR A 54 10.18 -26.08 -8.53
C TYR A 54 9.88 -27.29 -7.64
N LEU A 55 9.31 -27.07 -6.45
CA LEU A 55 8.53 -28.09 -5.75
C LEU A 55 7.13 -28.12 -6.37
N HIS A 56 6.72 -29.28 -6.88
CA HIS A 56 5.36 -29.54 -7.34
C HIS A 56 4.65 -30.51 -6.42
N ARG A 57 3.32 -30.35 -6.26
CA ARG A 57 2.45 -31.28 -5.51
C ARG A 57 1.31 -31.80 -6.37
N PHE A 58 1.00 -33.07 -6.22
CA PHE A 58 0.09 -33.82 -7.07
C PHE A 58 -1.00 -34.55 -6.28
N ASN A 59 -2.16 -34.77 -6.90
CA ASN A 59 -3.24 -35.56 -6.30
C ASN A 59 -3.04 -37.08 -6.49
N THR A 60 -2.15 -37.48 -7.40
CA THR A 60 -1.88 -38.88 -7.74
C THR A 60 -0.38 -39.08 -7.98
N ALA A 61 0.06 -40.34 -7.98
CA ALA A 61 1.41 -40.74 -8.35
C ALA A 61 1.41 -42.13 -8.99
N VAL A 62 2.26 -42.32 -9.98
CA VAL A 62 2.48 -43.60 -10.67
C VAL A 62 3.90 -44.05 -10.39
N SER A 63 4.10 -45.29 -9.93
CA SER A 63 5.45 -45.77 -9.63
C SER A 63 6.28 -45.95 -10.91
N SER A 64 7.51 -45.41 -10.90
CA SER A 64 8.48 -45.54 -11.99
C SER A 64 9.83 -46.00 -11.43
N PRO A 65 10.46 -47.04 -11.99
CA PRO A 65 11.81 -47.45 -11.61
C PRO A 65 12.90 -46.60 -12.31
N ARG A 66 12.53 -45.51 -12.99
CA ARG A 66 13.45 -44.62 -13.72
C ARG A 66 13.67 -43.28 -13.01
N THR A 67 12.71 -42.84 -12.18
CA THR A 67 12.75 -41.59 -11.42
C THR A 67 13.48 -41.75 -10.08
N PHE A 68 14.11 -40.67 -9.63
CA PHE A 68 14.91 -40.58 -8.41
C PHE A 68 14.16 -41.00 -7.13
N ASN A 69 12.92 -40.53 -6.96
CA ASN A 69 12.06 -40.85 -5.80
C ASN A 69 11.20 -42.13 -6.01
N GLY A 70 11.28 -42.78 -7.17
CA GLY A 70 10.44 -43.94 -7.51
C GLY A 70 9.02 -43.61 -8.00
N TRP A 71 8.68 -42.33 -8.19
CA TRP A 71 7.36 -41.86 -8.63
C TRP A 71 7.45 -40.92 -9.83
N GLN A 72 6.44 -40.97 -10.70
CA GLN A 72 6.19 -40.00 -11.76
C GLN A 72 4.74 -39.52 -11.68
N HIS A 73 4.48 -38.29 -12.11
CA HIS A 73 3.16 -37.68 -12.05
C HIS A 73 2.70 -37.25 -13.46
N LEU A 74 1.44 -37.52 -13.78
CA LEU A 74 0.83 -37.28 -15.10
C LEU A 74 -0.39 -36.33 -15.02
N ASP A 75 -0.83 -35.99 -13.81
CA ASP A 75 -1.81 -34.94 -13.58
C ASP A 75 -1.08 -33.59 -13.40
N PRO A 76 -1.69 -32.45 -13.77
CA PRO A 76 -1.16 -31.14 -13.42
C PRO A 76 -0.99 -30.98 -11.90
N PRO A 77 0.07 -30.28 -11.44
CA PRO A 77 0.24 -30.01 -10.02
C PRO A 77 -0.87 -29.09 -9.49
N TYR A 78 -1.33 -29.33 -8.26
CA TYR A 78 -2.29 -28.47 -7.57
C TYR A 78 -1.61 -27.32 -6.82
N GLU A 79 -0.31 -27.45 -6.53
CA GLU A 79 0.56 -26.43 -5.96
C GLU A 79 1.94 -26.53 -6.63
N SER A 80 2.51 -25.38 -6.97
CA SER A 80 3.83 -25.24 -7.57
C SER A 80 4.53 -24.04 -6.95
N LEU A 81 5.69 -24.26 -6.33
CA LEU A 81 6.52 -23.22 -5.71
C LEU A 81 7.96 -23.32 -6.23
N THR A 82 8.60 -22.21 -6.59
CA THR A 82 10.06 -22.18 -6.79
C THR A 82 10.78 -22.44 -5.47
N LEU A 83 12.04 -22.89 -5.51
CA LEU A 83 12.82 -23.15 -4.29
C LEU A 83 12.95 -21.90 -3.39
N PRO A 84 13.13 -20.67 -3.90
CA PRO A 84 13.01 -19.45 -3.10
C PRO A 84 11.62 -19.23 -2.47
N GLN A 85 10.52 -19.49 -3.21
CA GLN A 85 9.16 -19.41 -2.63
C GLN A 85 8.99 -20.42 -1.49
N LEU A 86 9.48 -21.65 -1.67
CA LEU A 86 9.46 -22.69 -0.65
C LEU A 86 10.29 -22.33 0.59
N VAL A 87 11.44 -21.64 0.43
CA VAL A 87 12.23 -21.12 1.57
C VAL A 87 11.42 -20.14 2.44
N MET A 88 10.61 -19.29 1.81
CA MET A 88 9.79 -18.28 2.50
C MET A 88 8.54 -18.89 3.14
N HIS A 89 7.76 -19.68 2.38
CA HIS A 89 6.51 -20.29 2.86
C HIS A 89 6.72 -21.51 3.76
N ARG A 90 7.88 -22.16 3.70
CA ARG A 90 8.23 -23.43 4.38
C ARG A 90 7.35 -24.60 3.91
N PHE A 91 7.65 -25.79 4.40
CA PHE A 91 6.74 -26.93 4.35
C PHE A 91 5.62 -26.75 5.38
N ASN A 92 4.41 -27.20 5.08
CA ASN A 92 3.26 -27.07 5.98
C ASN A 92 3.31 -28.08 7.14
N VAL A 93 2.39 -27.99 8.11
CA VAL A 93 2.41 -28.88 9.30
C VAL A 93 2.19 -30.35 8.93
N HIS A 94 1.33 -30.65 7.95
CA HIS A 94 1.09 -32.03 7.52
C HIS A 94 2.34 -32.65 6.87
N ASP A 95 3.10 -31.87 6.08
CA ASP A 95 4.39 -32.30 5.53
C ASP A 95 5.40 -32.64 6.64
N GLN A 96 5.44 -31.82 7.70
CA GLN A 96 6.37 -31.99 8.82
C GLN A 96 6.03 -33.23 9.66
N ASP A 97 4.74 -33.50 9.87
CA ASP A 97 4.26 -34.69 10.58
C ASP A 97 4.39 -35.99 9.75
N ASN A 98 4.54 -35.89 8.41
CA ASN A 98 4.53 -37.03 7.46
C ASN A 98 5.71 -36.97 6.47
N ALA A 99 6.88 -36.52 6.94
CA ALA A 99 8.04 -36.21 6.09
C ALA A 99 8.63 -37.44 5.35
N ASP A 100 8.33 -38.66 5.79
CA ASP A 100 8.68 -39.92 5.13
C ASP A 100 7.75 -40.28 3.95
N LEU A 101 6.54 -39.70 3.91
CA LEU A 101 5.57 -39.85 2.82
C LEU A 101 5.58 -38.67 1.84
N LEU A 102 6.29 -37.58 2.15
CA LEU A 102 6.30 -36.33 1.37
C LEU A 102 6.66 -36.57 -0.10
N SER A 103 7.65 -37.41 -0.35
CA SER A 103 8.19 -37.73 -1.69
C SER A 103 7.29 -38.68 -2.52
N TYR A 104 6.11 -39.07 -2.00
CA TYR A 104 5.07 -39.82 -2.73
C TYR A 104 4.16 -38.91 -3.58
N LEU A 105 3.84 -37.71 -3.10
CA LEU A 105 2.94 -36.76 -3.78
C LEU A 105 3.60 -35.40 -4.07
N ALA A 106 4.88 -35.24 -3.73
CA ALA A 106 5.67 -34.07 -4.08
C ALA A 106 7.07 -34.46 -4.59
N GLY A 107 7.67 -33.57 -5.39
CA GLY A 107 9.02 -33.75 -5.92
C GLY A 107 9.57 -32.43 -6.48
N PHE A 108 10.88 -32.37 -6.69
CA PHE A 108 11.52 -31.23 -7.33
C PHE A 108 11.73 -31.46 -8.82
N TYR A 109 11.47 -30.42 -9.61
CA TYR A 109 11.53 -30.44 -11.07
C TYR A 109 12.13 -29.15 -11.62
N SER A 110 12.73 -29.23 -12.81
CA SER A 110 13.30 -28.08 -13.55
C SER A 110 12.29 -27.41 -14.49
N ASP A 111 11.17 -28.09 -14.75
CA ASP A 111 10.02 -27.55 -15.46
C ASP A 111 9.02 -26.91 -14.49
N GLY A 112 8.46 -25.76 -14.85
CA GLY A 112 7.34 -25.13 -14.14
C GLY A 112 6.00 -25.86 -14.33
N PRO A 113 4.89 -25.32 -13.79
CA PRO A 113 3.55 -25.88 -13.97
C PRO A 113 3.11 -25.93 -15.44
N GLY A 114 2.28 -26.92 -15.79
CA GLY A 114 1.67 -27.04 -17.12
C GLY A 114 2.39 -27.97 -18.10
N LYS A 115 3.15 -28.96 -17.63
CA LYS A 115 3.62 -30.08 -18.46
C LYS A 115 2.69 -31.29 -18.37
N ASP A 116 2.69 -32.11 -19.41
CA ASP A 116 1.93 -33.37 -19.50
C ASP A 116 2.52 -34.49 -18.61
N ALA A 117 3.76 -34.34 -18.15
CA ALA A 117 4.44 -35.29 -17.28
C ALA A 117 5.53 -34.62 -16.42
N TYR A 118 5.71 -35.16 -15.22
CA TYR A 118 6.78 -34.85 -14.28
C TYR A 118 7.45 -36.17 -13.89
N ASP A 119 8.61 -36.43 -14.50
CA ASP A 119 9.29 -37.74 -14.52
C ASP A 119 10.82 -37.59 -14.68
N GLU A 120 11.52 -38.66 -15.07
CA GLU A 120 12.98 -38.67 -15.15
C GLU A 120 13.59 -37.71 -16.19
N HIS A 121 12.77 -37.10 -17.06
CA HIS A 121 13.22 -36.13 -18.06
C HIS A 121 13.34 -34.70 -17.51
N ASN A 122 12.63 -34.37 -16.42
CA ASN A 122 12.63 -33.04 -15.81
C ASN A 122 12.84 -33.04 -14.28
N GLU A 123 13.02 -34.20 -13.64
CA GLU A 123 13.38 -34.33 -12.22
C GLU A 123 14.62 -33.49 -11.83
N VAL A 124 14.59 -32.95 -10.62
CA VAL A 124 15.77 -32.45 -9.90
C VAL A 124 16.04 -33.43 -8.75
N ARG A 125 17.27 -33.94 -8.67
CA ARG A 125 17.67 -35.00 -7.71
C ARG A 125 17.92 -34.43 -6.33
N LEU A 126 16.83 -34.02 -5.71
CA LEU A 126 16.73 -33.41 -4.39
C LEU A 126 15.51 -34.03 -3.71
N ASP A 127 15.66 -34.59 -2.51
CA ASP A 127 14.53 -35.19 -1.81
C ASP A 127 13.77 -34.11 -1.00
N PRO A 128 12.44 -33.95 -1.17
CA PRO A 128 11.61 -33.09 -0.33
C PRO A 128 11.86 -33.24 1.17
N LYS A 129 12.12 -34.46 1.65
CA LYS A 129 12.44 -34.73 3.05
C LYS A 129 13.77 -34.10 3.48
N ASP A 130 14.81 -34.21 2.65
CA ASP A 130 16.13 -33.66 2.97
C ASP A 130 16.12 -32.13 2.97
N VAL A 131 15.30 -31.51 2.13
CA VAL A 131 15.03 -30.05 2.16
C VAL A 131 14.30 -29.65 3.43
N LEU A 132 13.31 -30.44 3.87
CA LEU A 132 12.56 -30.22 5.11
C LEU A 132 13.48 -30.33 6.34
N GLU A 133 14.36 -31.34 6.38
CA GLU A 133 15.40 -31.46 7.41
C GLU A 133 16.41 -30.29 7.38
N ASP A 134 16.78 -29.79 6.20
CA ASP A 134 17.63 -28.59 6.08
C ASP A 134 16.94 -27.30 6.52
N PHE A 135 15.64 -27.14 6.28
CA PHE A 135 14.88 -25.98 6.75
C PHE A 135 14.83 -25.88 8.28
N TRP A 136 14.78 -26.99 9.00
CA TRP A 136 14.91 -26.99 10.46
C TRP A 136 16.25 -26.43 10.96
N LYS A 137 17.30 -26.47 10.12
CA LYS A 137 18.64 -25.91 10.40
C LYS A 137 18.73 -24.41 10.03
N ILE A 138 17.76 -23.87 9.29
CA ILE A 138 17.74 -22.50 8.75
C ILE A 138 16.52 -21.74 9.27
N ASP A 139 16.69 -20.86 10.28
CA ASP A 139 15.61 -19.95 10.70
C ASP A 139 15.62 -18.67 9.87
N PHE A 140 15.08 -18.79 8.65
CA PHE A 140 15.00 -17.72 7.64
C PHE A 140 14.32 -16.45 8.17
N ALA A 141 13.23 -16.63 8.91
CA ALA A 141 12.49 -15.53 9.52
C ALA A 141 13.35 -14.74 10.51
N VAL A 142 14.23 -15.41 11.27
CA VAL A 142 15.15 -14.77 12.22
C VAL A 142 16.28 -14.02 11.51
N ASP A 143 16.89 -14.57 10.45
CA ASP A 143 17.92 -13.83 9.69
C ASP A 143 17.29 -12.58 9.02
N PHE A 144 16.16 -12.72 8.33
CA PHE A 144 15.50 -11.57 7.71
C PHE A 144 15.12 -10.49 8.75
N LYS A 145 14.53 -10.88 9.89
CA LYS A 145 14.18 -9.95 10.99
C LYS A 145 15.44 -9.31 11.64
N THR A 146 16.59 -9.98 11.62
CA THR A 146 17.86 -9.45 12.12
C THR A 146 18.48 -8.44 11.15
N ARG A 147 18.50 -8.74 9.84
CA ARG A 147 18.94 -7.79 8.79
C ARG A 147 18.04 -6.56 8.76
N LEU A 148 16.73 -6.76 8.92
CA LEU A 148 15.73 -5.71 9.06
C LEU A 148 15.99 -4.77 10.26
N ALA A 149 16.19 -5.32 11.46
CA ALA A 149 16.51 -4.50 12.63
C ALA A 149 17.82 -3.70 12.44
N SER A 150 18.82 -4.32 11.80
CA SER A 150 20.12 -3.70 11.48
C SER A 150 20.01 -2.59 10.44
N PHE A 151 19.14 -2.74 9.44
CA PHE A 151 18.84 -1.69 8.46
C PHE A 151 18.24 -0.47 9.16
N TRP A 152 17.22 -0.65 10.01
CA TRP A 152 16.59 0.48 10.69
C TRP A 152 17.49 1.16 11.73
N SER A 153 18.34 0.43 12.46
CA SER A 153 19.32 1.05 13.36
C SER A 153 20.30 1.96 12.63
N ASN A 154 20.61 1.66 11.38
CA ASN A 154 21.65 2.35 10.60
C ASN A 154 21.07 3.41 9.65
N HIS A 155 19.85 3.22 9.14
CA HIS A 155 19.24 4.06 8.09
C HIS A 155 17.97 4.80 8.50
N SER A 156 17.51 4.71 9.75
CA SER A 156 16.34 5.43 10.27
C SER A 156 16.28 6.92 9.85
N GLU A 157 17.27 7.74 10.23
CA GLU A 157 17.25 9.17 9.88
C GLU A 157 17.62 9.42 8.40
N ASN A 158 18.32 8.49 7.74
CA ASN A 158 18.58 8.55 6.30
C ASN A 158 17.27 8.42 5.49
N PHE A 159 16.43 7.43 5.83
CA PHE A 159 15.10 7.23 5.26
C PHE A 159 14.23 8.48 5.46
N ARG A 160 14.17 9.00 6.69
CA ARG A 160 13.42 10.21 7.03
C ARG A 160 13.89 11.42 6.20
N THR A 161 15.21 11.59 6.06
CA THR A 161 15.82 12.69 5.28
C THR A 161 15.43 12.62 3.80
N LEU A 162 15.45 11.42 3.21
CA LEU A 162 15.07 11.22 1.80
C LEU A 162 13.56 11.35 1.56
N ALA A 163 12.72 10.86 2.48
CA ALA A 163 11.26 11.06 2.40
C ALA A 163 10.88 12.56 2.41
N LYS A 164 11.53 13.36 3.27
CA LYS A 164 11.37 14.84 3.28
C LYS A 164 11.90 15.48 2.00
N ALA A 165 13.06 15.04 1.52
CA ALA A 165 13.64 15.51 0.26
C ALA A 165 12.71 15.24 -0.93
N ASN A 166 12.11 14.04 -1.01
CA ASN A 166 11.17 13.72 -2.07
C ASN A 166 9.89 14.54 -1.98
N PHE A 167 9.26 14.65 -0.81
CA PHE A 167 8.03 15.44 -0.65
C PHE A 167 8.22 16.87 -1.17
N LEU A 168 9.32 17.52 -0.76
CA LEU A 168 9.65 18.87 -1.22
C LEU A 168 9.93 18.91 -2.74
N SER A 169 10.58 17.89 -3.29
CA SER A 169 10.81 17.76 -4.73
C SER A 169 9.50 17.62 -5.51
N LYS A 170 8.54 16.84 -5.02
CA LYS A 170 7.21 16.70 -5.63
C LYS A 170 6.40 18.00 -5.56
N VAL A 171 6.42 18.71 -4.42
CA VAL A 171 5.76 20.02 -4.33
C VAL A 171 6.34 20.99 -5.36
N LEU A 172 7.68 21.07 -5.50
CA LEU A 172 8.30 21.88 -6.55
C LEU A 172 7.86 21.46 -7.96
N GLU A 173 7.88 20.16 -8.25
CA GLU A 173 7.58 19.60 -9.57
C GLU A 173 6.15 19.98 -10.00
N THR A 174 5.15 19.77 -9.15
CA THR A 174 3.76 20.15 -9.43
C THR A 174 3.60 21.67 -9.54
N CYS A 175 4.23 22.46 -8.66
CA CYS A 175 4.21 23.93 -8.75
C CYS A 175 4.95 24.49 -9.98
N ALA A 176 5.95 23.77 -10.49
CA ALA A 176 6.69 24.15 -11.69
C ALA A 176 5.93 23.80 -12.98
N LYS A 177 5.17 22.69 -12.96
CA LYS A 177 4.25 22.24 -14.02
C LYS A 177 3.08 23.21 -14.20
N ASP A 178 2.41 23.61 -13.12
CA ASP A 178 1.35 24.63 -13.13
C ASP A 178 1.43 25.53 -11.88
N ALA A 179 1.88 26.77 -12.11
CA ALA A 179 2.06 27.80 -11.08
C ALA A 179 0.74 28.48 -10.63
N GLU A 180 -0.34 28.37 -11.40
CA GLU A 180 -1.67 28.92 -11.07
C GLU A 180 -2.57 27.87 -10.37
N SER A 181 -2.11 26.62 -10.33
CA SER A 181 -2.80 25.50 -9.70
C SER A 181 -3.20 25.78 -8.25
N ALA A 182 -4.26 25.14 -7.79
CA ALA A 182 -4.73 25.28 -6.41
C ALA A 182 -3.70 24.73 -5.39
N LEU A 183 -2.83 23.81 -5.80
CA LEU A 183 -1.68 23.36 -5.01
C LEU A 183 -0.58 24.43 -4.96
N ALA A 184 -0.19 25.02 -6.09
CA ALA A 184 0.85 26.04 -6.13
C ALA A 184 0.51 27.28 -5.28
N ARG A 185 -0.76 27.69 -5.25
CA ARG A 185 -1.24 28.79 -4.40
C ARG A 185 -1.18 28.50 -2.89
N HIS A 186 -1.12 27.24 -2.48
CA HIS A 186 -0.87 26.82 -1.09
C HIS A 186 0.56 26.31 -0.86
N GLY A 187 1.43 26.40 -1.88
CA GLY A 187 2.74 25.74 -1.89
C GLY A 187 3.67 26.19 -0.76
N HIS A 188 3.60 27.47 -0.38
CA HIS A 188 4.32 27.98 0.79
C HIS A 188 3.83 27.34 2.10
N ASP A 189 2.52 27.40 2.38
CA ASP A 189 1.93 26.86 3.60
C ASP A 189 2.15 25.34 3.74
N ILE A 190 2.04 24.61 2.62
CA ILE A 190 2.35 23.17 2.51
C ILE A 190 3.79 22.89 2.93
N VAL A 191 4.76 23.65 2.40
CA VAL A 191 6.19 23.49 2.74
C VAL A 191 6.44 23.90 4.19
N GLN A 192 5.90 25.03 4.64
CA GLN A 192 6.08 25.54 5.99
C GLN A 192 5.57 24.55 7.05
N ALA A 193 4.44 23.89 6.80
CA ALA A 193 3.84 22.94 7.73
C ALA A 193 4.65 21.66 7.98
N VAL A 194 5.50 21.23 7.03
CA VAL A 194 6.28 19.97 7.16
C VAL A 194 7.80 20.17 7.10
N ALA A 195 8.27 21.34 6.67
CA ALA A 195 9.68 21.68 6.53
C ALA A 195 10.09 22.98 7.22
N GLY A 196 9.15 23.83 7.64
CA GLY A 196 9.43 25.15 8.20
C GLY A 196 10.24 26.02 7.23
N ASP A 197 10.99 26.97 7.79
CA ASP A 197 11.83 27.95 7.06
C ASP A 197 13.08 27.28 6.43
N THR A 198 12.87 26.25 5.61
CA THR A 198 13.91 25.52 4.88
C THR A 198 14.39 26.38 3.71
N PRO A 199 15.67 26.81 3.68
CA PRO A 199 16.19 27.67 2.62
C PRO A 199 16.31 26.90 1.30
N TRP A 200 16.22 27.62 0.16
CA TRP A 200 16.37 27.02 -1.17
C TRP A 200 17.73 27.27 -1.86
N PRO A 201 18.40 26.25 -2.44
CA PRO A 201 18.15 24.81 -2.28
C PRO A 201 18.40 24.31 -0.85
N PRO A 202 17.71 23.25 -0.41
CA PRO A 202 17.83 22.73 0.94
C PRO A 202 19.22 22.19 1.25
N THR A 203 19.61 22.29 2.52
CA THR A 203 20.82 21.67 3.05
C THR A 203 20.49 20.31 3.66
N LEU A 204 21.47 19.42 3.77
CA LEU A 204 21.30 18.15 4.50
C LEU A 204 20.81 18.39 5.93
N LYS A 205 21.30 19.46 6.59
CA LYS A 205 20.86 19.86 7.93
C LYS A 205 19.38 20.25 7.99
N SER A 206 18.86 21.01 7.03
CA SER A 206 17.44 21.43 7.02
C SER A 206 16.48 20.30 6.63
N LEU A 207 16.96 19.34 5.83
CA LEU A 207 16.24 18.07 5.60
C LEU A 207 16.24 17.19 6.87
N GLN A 208 17.34 17.18 7.64
CA GLN A 208 17.41 16.46 8.92
C GLN A 208 16.61 17.14 10.05
N GLN A 209 16.39 18.47 10.01
CA GLN A 209 15.59 19.17 11.02
C GLN A 209 14.16 18.61 11.14
N LYS A 210 13.75 18.40 12.39
CA LYS A 210 12.41 17.93 12.78
C LYS A 210 11.47 19.11 12.98
N ILE A 211 10.29 19.05 12.38
CA ILE A 211 9.31 20.13 12.31
C ILE A 211 7.97 19.60 12.83
N LEU A 212 7.41 20.24 13.85
CA LEU A 212 6.04 19.95 14.29
C LEU A 212 5.06 20.71 13.39
N PRO A 213 3.93 20.11 12.97
CA PRO A 213 2.91 20.77 12.16
C PRO A 213 2.47 22.13 12.72
N GLY A 214 2.55 23.16 11.86
CA GLY A 214 2.18 24.53 12.21
C GLY A 214 0.66 24.75 12.27
N ALA A 215 0.24 25.87 12.86
CA ALA A 215 -1.19 26.17 13.08
C ALA A 215 -1.98 26.49 11.78
N GLY A 216 -1.32 26.73 10.65
CA GLY A 216 -1.98 27.11 9.39
C GLY A 216 -2.44 25.95 8.50
N VAL A 217 -1.89 24.75 8.71
CA VAL A 217 -2.21 23.54 7.93
C VAL A 217 -2.15 22.33 8.86
N ARG A 218 -3.27 21.64 9.06
CA ARG A 218 -3.30 20.42 9.84
C ARG A 218 -2.68 19.29 9.04
N VAL A 219 -1.53 18.76 9.49
CA VAL A 219 -0.98 17.51 8.94
C VAL A 219 -1.58 16.35 9.73
N CYS A 220 -2.32 15.50 9.04
CA CYS A 220 -3.11 14.41 9.59
C CYS A 220 -2.78 13.09 8.90
N THR A 221 -3.20 12.00 9.54
CA THR A 221 -3.28 10.69 8.90
C THR A 221 -4.41 10.65 7.87
N PHE A 222 -4.31 9.68 6.96
CA PHE A 222 -5.42 9.21 6.15
C PHE A 222 -5.93 7.88 6.74
N ASP A 223 -7.26 7.72 6.85
CA ASP A 223 -7.88 6.46 7.30
C ASP A 223 -9.18 6.15 6.56
N ILE A 224 -9.54 4.86 6.50
CA ILE A 224 -10.86 4.40 6.03
C ILE A 224 -11.44 3.49 7.11
N GLY A 225 -12.58 3.88 7.66
CA GLY A 225 -13.27 3.18 8.74
C GLY A 225 -12.43 2.96 10.00
N GLY A 226 -11.38 3.75 10.22
CA GLY A 226 -10.42 3.59 11.32
C GLY A 226 -9.13 2.83 10.97
N HIS A 227 -9.00 2.23 9.78
CA HIS A 227 -7.72 1.67 9.33
C HIS A 227 -6.83 2.80 8.84
N VAL A 228 -5.75 3.08 9.58
CA VAL A 228 -4.82 4.19 9.28
C VAL A 228 -3.77 3.75 8.26
N ALA A 229 -3.70 4.45 7.14
CA ALA A 229 -2.68 4.22 6.11
C ALA A 229 -1.25 4.30 6.69
N THR A 230 -0.31 3.62 6.03
CA THR A 230 1.07 3.45 6.51
C THR A 230 2.05 4.48 5.95
N ASP A 231 1.65 5.20 4.91
CA ASP A 231 2.51 6.08 4.14
C ASP A 231 1.79 7.30 3.53
N ILE A 232 0.45 7.33 3.56
CA ILE A 232 -0.34 8.46 3.08
C ILE A 232 -0.36 9.58 4.15
N LEU A 233 0.10 10.77 3.79
CA LEU A 233 -0.12 12.00 4.56
C LEU A 233 -1.29 12.79 3.96
N ARG A 234 -2.09 13.40 4.84
CA ARG A 234 -3.18 14.32 4.47
C ARG A 234 -2.93 15.68 5.11
N LEU A 235 -2.82 16.73 4.30
CA LEU A 235 -2.66 18.10 4.77
C LEU A 235 -3.96 18.86 4.52
N GLN A 236 -4.58 19.39 5.56
CA GLN A 236 -5.82 20.18 5.48
C GLN A 236 -5.52 21.66 5.70
N MET A 237 -5.92 22.49 4.75
CA MET A 237 -5.77 23.95 4.79
C MET A 237 -6.92 24.60 5.58
N ASN A 238 -6.71 25.85 6.00
CA ASN A 238 -7.71 26.63 6.75
C ASN A 238 -9.02 26.90 5.99
N ASP A 239 -9.03 26.83 4.65
CA ASP A 239 -10.25 26.99 3.83
C ASP A 239 -11.07 25.69 3.69
N GLY A 240 -10.58 24.56 4.25
CA GLY A 240 -11.19 23.24 4.15
C GLY A 240 -10.67 22.38 2.98
N SER A 241 -9.85 22.96 2.10
CA SER A 241 -9.18 22.22 1.02
C SER A 241 -8.14 21.25 1.58
N GLN A 242 -7.86 20.17 0.84
CA GLN A 242 -7.05 19.04 1.32
C GLN A 242 -6.08 18.56 0.24
N LEU A 243 -4.84 18.34 0.66
CA LEU A 243 -3.78 17.71 -0.13
C LEU A 243 -3.52 16.29 0.39
N ILE A 244 -3.57 15.30 -0.51
CA ILE A 244 -3.10 13.94 -0.24
C ILE A 244 -1.71 13.78 -0.85
N TYR A 245 -0.75 13.38 -0.03
CA TYR A 245 0.55 12.87 -0.47
C TYR A 245 0.55 11.35 -0.42
N LEU A 246 0.78 10.73 -1.59
CA LEU A 246 0.79 9.29 -1.79
C LEU A 246 2.18 8.89 -2.30
N PRO A 247 3.09 8.43 -1.43
CA PRO A 247 4.47 8.14 -1.83
C PRO A 247 4.52 7.06 -2.92
N GLY A 248 5.11 7.41 -4.07
CA GLY A 248 5.33 6.46 -5.16
C GLY A 248 4.15 6.21 -6.11
N ASP A 249 3.13 7.06 -6.11
CA ASP A 249 2.32 7.24 -7.33
C ASP A 249 2.99 8.22 -8.31
N ILE A 250 2.59 8.13 -9.58
CA ILE A 250 3.05 8.92 -10.73
C ILE A 250 2.87 10.42 -10.45
N GLU A 251 1.69 10.83 -9.99
CA GLU A 251 1.43 12.22 -9.61
C GLU A 251 1.93 12.50 -8.17
N GLY A 252 1.71 11.56 -7.26
CA GLY A 252 2.17 11.59 -5.85
C GLY A 252 1.52 12.66 -4.95
N LEU A 253 0.96 13.74 -5.52
CA LEU A 253 0.28 14.82 -4.82
C LEU A 253 -1.08 15.12 -5.48
N TYR A 254 -2.17 14.99 -4.70
CA TYR A 254 -3.52 15.26 -5.18
C TYR A 254 -4.20 16.33 -4.31
N PHE A 255 -4.62 17.43 -4.94
CA PHE A 255 -5.28 18.55 -4.27
C PHE A 255 -6.80 18.52 -4.50
N PHE A 256 -7.57 18.70 -3.44
CA PHE A 256 -9.03 18.65 -3.40
C PHE A 256 -9.59 19.93 -2.78
N GLN A 257 -10.64 20.48 -3.37
CA GLN A 257 -11.27 21.72 -2.88
C GLN A 257 -12.01 21.50 -1.54
N ASP A 258 -12.48 20.28 -1.29
CA ASP A 258 -13.24 19.90 -0.10
C ASP A 258 -13.18 18.38 0.15
N VAL A 259 -13.87 17.92 1.20
CA VAL A 259 -14.00 16.49 1.54
C VAL A 259 -14.82 15.69 0.51
N GLN A 260 -15.77 16.30 -0.20
CA GLN A 260 -16.59 15.63 -1.21
C GLN A 260 -15.74 15.26 -2.45
N ALA A 261 -14.87 16.15 -2.90
CA ALA A 261 -13.93 15.91 -3.98
C ALA A 261 -12.93 14.80 -3.62
N LEU A 262 -12.40 14.82 -2.39
CA LEU A 262 -11.53 13.75 -1.86
C LEU A 262 -12.28 12.40 -1.80
N PHE A 263 -13.50 12.36 -1.27
CA PHE A 263 -14.32 11.14 -1.18
C PHE A 263 -14.62 10.54 -2.56
N LEU A 264 -15.01 11.37 -3.53
CA LEU A 264 -15.23 10.94 -4.90
C LEU A 264 -13.93 10.45 -5.56
N TRP A 265 -12.77 11.01 -5.22
CA TRP A 265 -11.48 10.50 -5.67
C TRP A 265 -11.17 9.11 -5.10
N VAL A 266 -11.43 8.85 -3.81
CA VAL A 266 -11.26 7.52 -3.19
C VAL A 266 -12.13 6.47 -3.89
N LEU A 267 -13.42 6.77 -4.09
CA LEU A 267 -14.33 5.87 -4.82
C LEU A 267 -13.87 5.61 -6.26
N ASN A 268 -13.28 6.60 -6.93
CA ASN A 268 -12.74 6.41 -8.28
C ASN A 268 -11.41 5.63 -8.31
N HIS A 269 -10.63 5.62 -7.23
CA HIS A 269 -9.42 4.78 -7.12
C HIS A 269 -9.74 3.35 -6.71
N CYS A 270 -10.91 3.09 -6.12
CA CYS A 270 -11.33 1.76 -5.71
C CYS A 270 -12.27 1.03 -6.70
N ASN A 271 -12.61 1.64 -7.85
CA ASN A 271 -13.66 1.15 -8.76
C ASN A 271 -13.23 -0.02 -9.70
N HIS A 272 -11.92 -0.25 -9.82
CA HIS A 272 -11.32 -1.32 -10.62
C HIS A 272 -10.34 -2.11 -9.76
N ALA A 273 -10.25 -3.43 -9.98
CA ALA A 273 -9.49 -4.34 -9.13
C ALA A 273 -8.02 -3.94 -8.97
N ASP A 274 -7.35 -3.59 -10.08
CA ASP A 274 -5.92 -3.24 -10.09
C ASP A 274 -5.67 -1.90 -9.37
N ASN A 275 -6.52 -0.90 -9.60
CA ASN A 275 -6.45 0.40 -8.91
C ASN A 275 -6.71 0.24 -7.40
N ARG A 276 -7.72 -0.56 -7.03
CA ARG A 276 -8.03 -0.90 -5.64
C ARG A 276 -6.89 -1.65 -4.98
N ALA A 277 -6.25 -2.60 -5.67
CA ALA A 277 -5.09 -3.33 -5.15
C ALA A 277 -3.90 -2.39 -4.90
N ARG A 278 -3.60 -1.46 -5.83
CA ARG A 278 -2.59 -0.41 -5.63
C ARG A 278 -2.93 0.51 -4.46
N PHE A 279 -4.18 0.97 -4.36
CA PHE A 279 -4.60 1.87 -3.28
C PHE A 279 -4.59 1.20 -1.90
N VAL A 280 -5.08 -0.04 -1.81
CA VAL A 280 -5.02 -0.88 -0.60
C VAL A 280 -3.58 -1.24 -0.22
N ALA A 281 -2.62 -1.20 -1.16
CA ALA A 281 -1.20 -1.43 -0.87
C ALA A 281 -0.56 -0.36 0.05
N HIS A 282 -1.24 0.76 0.31
CA HIS A 282 -0.83 1.80 1.27
C HIS A 282 -1.20 1.49 2.74
N PHE A 283 -1.99 0.45 2.99
CA PHE A 283 -2.38 0.00 4.34
C PHE A 283 -1.57 -1.24 4.75
N SER A 284 -1.57 -1.61 6.03
CA SER A 284 -0.88 -2.84 6.49
C SER A 284 -1.49 -4.10 5.87
N LEU A 285 -0.84 -5.26 5.95
CA LEU A 285 -1.52 -6.53 5.61
C LEU A 285 -2.63 -6.88 6.61
N ASP A 286 -2.41 -6.65 7.92
CA ASP A 286 -3.39 -6.92 8.99
C ASP A 286 -4.70 -6.14 8.81
N ASP A 287 -4.68 -4.95 8.20
CA ASP A 287 -5.90 -4.17 7.89
C ASP A 287 -6.72 -4.73 6.73
N ARG A 288 -6.15 -5.61 5.90
CA ARG A 288 -6.83 -6.16 4.71
C ARG A 288 -7.62 -7.42 5.02
N ASP A 289 -7.18 -8.17 6.03
CA ASP A 289 -7.79 -9.41 6.47
C ASP A 289 -9.10 -9.16 7.24
N GLU A 290 -10.05 -10.08 7.08
CA GLU A 290 -11.31 -10.11 7.84
C GLU A 290 -11.18 -11.10 9.00
N GLY A 291 -11.67 -10.74 10.19
CA GLY A 291 -11.62 -11.61 11.37
C GLY A 291 -12.80 -11.39 12.32
N ASP A 292 -13.00 -12.31 13.26
CA ASP A 292 -14.17 -12.37 14.17
C ASP A 292 -14.47 -11.05 14.93
N THR A 293 -13.48 -10.16 15.07
CA THR A 293 -13.60 -8.86 15.74
C THR A 293 -13.13 -7.67 14.89
N LYS A 294 -12.81 -7.86 13.60
CA LYS A 294 -12.24 -6.84 12.71
C LYS A 294 -12.89 -6.93 11.33
N VAL A 295 -13.64 -5.89 10.95
CA VAL A 295 -14.12 -5.71 9.58
C VAL A 295 -12.92 -5.34 8.72
N GLY A 296 -12.63 -6.12 7.68
CA GLY A 296 -11.48 -5.86 6.81
C GLY A 296 -11.66 -4.58 5.98
N LEU A 297 -10.56 -3.87 5.71
CA LEU A 297 -10.52 -2.65 4.91
C LEU A 297 -11.23 -2.79 3.57
N ASN A 298 -11.16 -3.97 2.94
CA ASN A 298 -11.86 -4.22 1.69
C ASN A 298 -13.39 -4.08 1.85
N HIS A 299 -13.98 -4.69 2.87
CA HIS A 299 -15.41 -4.54 3.14
C HIS A 299 -15.79 -3.08 3.44
N LEU A 300 -14.94 -2.35 4.19
CA LEU A 300 -15.18 -0.94 4.50
C LEU A 300 -15.12 -0.05 3.25
N ILE A 301 -14.20 -0.31 2.32
CA ILE A 301 -14.15 0.34 1.00
C ILE A 301 -15.43 0.06 0.19
N ASP A 302 -15.96 -1.17 0.24
CA ASP A 302 -17.22 -1.50 -0.43
C ASP A 302 -18.43 -0.78 0.23
N LEU A 303 -18.41 -0.59 1.55
CA LEU A 303 -19.41 0.21 2.27
C LEU A 303 -19.35 1.71 1.94
N LEU A 304 -18.18 2.29 1.60
CA LEU A 304 -18.08 3.71 1.21
C LEU A 304 -19.00 4.05 0.02
N TYR A 305 -19.25 3.10 -0.90
CA TYR A 305 -20.16 3.34 -2.03
C TYR A 305 -21.61 3.58 -1.61
N HIS A 306 -22.02 3.27 -0.37
CA HIS A 306 -23.34 3.66 0.14
C HIS A 306 -23.48 5.17 0.36
N GLY A 307 -22.40 5.90 0.62
CA GLY A 307 -22.40 7.37 0.73
C GLY A 307 -22.43 8.08 -0.62
N TRP A 308 -22.19 7.37 -1.73
CA TRP A 308 -22.13 7.96 -3.06
C TRP A 308 -23.46 8.61 -3.46
N GLY A 309 -23.41 9.92 -3.76
CA GLY A 309 -24.58 10.72 -4.08
C GLY A 309 -25.46 11.12 -2.88
N ARG A 310 -25.06 10.80 -1.64
CA ARG A 310 -25.84 11.06 -0.42
C ARG A 310 -25.29 12.15 0.51
N GLN A 311 -24.18 12.79 0.16
CA GLN A 311 -23.44 13.72 1.04
C GLN A 311 -22.97 13.08 2.36
N ASP A 312 -22.83 11.75 2.38
CA ASP A 312 -22.33 10.98 3.52
C ASP A 312 -20.88 10.56 3.25
N PHE A 313 -19.98 11.01 4.12
CA PHE A 313 -18.53 10.80 4.04
C PHE A 313 -17.97 10.11 5.31
N SER A 314 -18.85 9.65 6.20
CA SER A 314 -18.58 9.16 7.56
C SER A 314 -17.46 8.10 7.68
N GLY A 315 -17.36 7.23 6.68
CA GLY A 315 -16.36 6.16 6.62
C GLY A 315 -14.95 6.57 6.15
N LEU A 316 -14.73 7.84 5.81
CA LEU A 316 -13.45 8.35 5.30
C LEU A 316 -12.85 9.37 6.28
N ASN A 317 -11.59 9.16 6.65
CA ASN A 317 -10.90 9.90 7.73
C ASN A 317 -11.69 9.87 9.05
N THR A 318 -12.22 8.70 9.41
CA THR A 318 -13.07 8.46 10.58
C THR A 318 -12.40 8.83 11.90
N LEU A 319 -11.06 8.76 11.98
CA LEU A 319 -10.29 9.17 13.16
C LEU A 319 -9.81 10.62 13.10
N ASP A 320 -9.74 11.19 11.90
CA ASP A 320 -9.20 12.53 11.58
C ASP A 320 -7.88 12.89 12.32
N GLN A 321 -7.04 11.88 12.60
CA GLN A 321 -5.93 12.03 13.54
C GLN A 321 -4.89 13.02 13.04
N GLN A 322 -4.79 14.17 13.71
CA GLN A 322 -3.69 15.13 13.51
C GLN A 322 -2.38 14.58 14.10
N LEU A 323 -1.26 14.86 13.44
CA LEU A 323 0.06 14.48 13.92
C LEU A 323 0.58 15.47 14.97
N ASP A 324 1.00 14.93 16.11
CA ASP A 324 1.65 15.62 17.24
C ASP A 324 3.20 15.54 17.18
N GLN A 325 3.72 14.96 16.10
CA GLN A 325 5.15 14.76 15.82
C GLN A 325 5.49 15.15 14.38
N ASP A 326 6.78 15.14 14.04
CA ASP A 326 7.27 15.39 12.68
C ASP A 326 6.69 14.39 11.66
N ALA A 327 6.19 14.92 10.54
CA ALA A 327 5.47 14.12 9.54
C ALA A 327 6.33 13.01 8.92
N PHE A 328 7.65 13.23 8.82
CA PHE A 328 8.60 12.27 8.27
C PHE A 328 9.13 11.31 9.35
N ASP A 329 9.13 11.70 10.63
CA ASP A 329 9.22 10.77 11.76
C ASP A 329 8.03 9.80 11.78
N TRP A 330 6.80 10.28 11.52
CA TRP A 330 5.61 9.43 11.41
C TRP A 330 5.72 8.46 10.23
N LEU A 331 6.03 8.95 9.02
CA LEU A 331 6.23 8.11 7.83
C LEU A 331 7.30 7.03 8.05
N ARG A 332 8.46 7.41 8.61
CA ARG A 332 9.52 6.43 8.95
C ARG A 332 9.02 5.39 9.95
N ASN A 333 8.34 5.81 11.02
CA ASN A 333 7.89 4.92 12.07
C ASN A 333 6.83 3.93 11.56
N LYS A 334 5.88 4.40 10.73
CA LYS A 334 4.89 3.53 10.07
C LYS A 334 5.52 2.59 9.05
N ALA A 335 6.47 3.06 8.23
CA ALA A 335 7.20 2.21 7.30
C ALA A 335 8.00 1.10 8.01
N HIS A 336 8.68 1.44 9.12
CA HIS A 336 9.39 0.47 9.96
C HIS A 336 8.44 -0.55 10.60
N GLN A 337 7.38 -0.08 11.25
CA GLN A 337 6.38 -0.96 11.88
C GLN A 337 5.79 -1.92 10.84
N ARG A 338 5.40 -1.40 9.68
CA ARG A 338 4.92 -2.22 8.56
C ARG A 338 5.96 -3.24 8.06
N MET A 339 7.26 -2.94 8.03
CA MET A 339 8.27 -3.97 7.72
C MET A 339 8.22 -5.14 8.70
N LEU A 340 8.00 -4.85 9.99
CA LEU A 340 7.97 -5.87 11.03
C LEU A 340 6.67 -6.69 10.95
N ASP A 341 5.54 -6.03 10.70
CA ASP A 341 4.22 -6.66 10.59
C ASP A 341 4.09 -7.49 9.32
N ASP A 342 4.40 -6.92 8.15
CA ASP A 342 4.31 -7.63 6.87
C ASP A 342 5.31 -8.80 6.84
N ALA A 343 6.50 -8.69 7.47
CA ALA A 343 7.44 -9.81 7.66
C ALA A 343 7.10 -10.75 8.83
N HIS A 344 6.18 -10.39 9.73
CA HIS A 344 5.62 -11.30 10.72
C HIS A 344 4.56 -12.20 10.06
N THR A 345 3.70 -11.60 9.24
CA THR A 345 2.64 -12.28 8.49
C THR A 345 3.19 -13.17 7.37
N ALA A 346 4.21 -12.71 6.63
CA ALA A 346 4.77 -13.46 5.50
C ALA A 346 5.76 -14.58 5.89
N LEU A 347 6.45 -14.50 7.04
CA LEU A 347 7.57 -15.41 7.38
C LEU A 347 7.39 -16.16 8.70
N HIS A 348 7.20 -17.48 8.59
CA HIS A 348 7.10 -18.42 9.71
C HIS A 348 8.48 -18.76 10.30
N ALA A 349 8.68 -18.60 11.62
CA ALA A 349 9.91 -19.01 12.29
C ALA A 349 9.84 -20.47 12.76
N ASN A 350 11.00 -21.10 12.98
CA ASN A 350 11.04 -22.47 13.51
C ASN A 350 10.46 -22.57 14.93
N ALA A 351 10.31 -21.46 15.65
CA ALA A 351 9.63 -21.38 16.95
C ALA A 351 8.09 -21.56 16.87
N ASP A 352 7.48 -21.24 15.73
CA ASP A 352 6.02 -21.21 15.58
C ASP A 352 5.52 -22.53 14.98
N LEU A 353 6.30 -23.11 14.06
CA LEU A 353 6.09 -24.47 13.56
C LEU A 353 6.10 -25.50 14.70
N ARG A 354 7.08 -25.38 15.63
CA ARG A 354 7.17 -26.21 16.86
C ARG A 354 5.96 -26.11 17.81
N LYS A 355 5.06 -25.15 17.62
CA LYS A 355 3.84 -24.99 18.43
C LYS A 355 2.56 -25.46 17.72
N GLN A 356 2.65 -25.95 16.48
CA GLN A 356 1.52 -26.45 15.68
C GLN A 356 0.32 -25.46 15.52
N LEU A 357 0.55 -24.16 15.64
CA LEU A 357 -0.49 -23.11 15.68
C LEU A 357 -1.19 -22.79 14.32
N TRP A 358 -0.94 -23.57 13.27
CA TRP A 358 -1.03 -23.09 11.87
C TRP A 358 -2.17 -23.67 11.02
N ILE A 359 -3.28 -24.13 11.63
CA ILE A 359 -4.40 -24.78 10.90
C ILE A 359 -5.34 -23.79 10.17
N GLY A 360 -5.33 -22.50 10.53
CA GLY A 360 -6.32 -21.52 10.05
C GLY A 360 -6.04 -20.85 8.69
N TYR A 361 -4.95 -20.09 8.59
CA TYR A 361 -4.88 -18.93 7.69
C TYR A 361 -4.46 -19.20 6.23
N LEU A 362 -3.67 -20.25 5.96
CA LEU A 362 -3.03 -20.44 4.64
C LEU A 362 -4.00 -20.67 3.46
N ASN A 363 -5.22 -21.15 3.73
CA ASN A 363 -6.14 -21.63 2.68
C ASN A 363 -6.90 -20.51 1.95
N ALA A 364 -6.83 -19.27 2.45
CA ALA A 364 -7.49 -18.09 1.88
C ALA A 364 -6.53 -17.28 0.97
N GLY A 365 -5.37 -16.89 1.49
CA GLY A 365 -4.43 -16.00 0.78
C GLY A 365 -4.01 -16.51 -0.61
N LEU A 366 -3.63 -17.80 -0.69
CA LEU A 366 -3.18 -18.48 -1.90
C LEU A 366 -4.22 -18.53 -3.05
N LYS A 367 -5.50 -18.21 -2.79
CA LYS A 367 -6.58 -18.25 -3.79
C LYS A 367 -7.01 -16.89 -4.32
N VAL A 368 -6.59 -15.79 -3.68
CA VAL A 368 -7.01 -14.42 -4.02
C VAL A 368 -5.84 -13.61 -4.57
N PHE A 369 -4.62 -13.84 -4.07
CA PHE A 369 -3.40 -13.21 -4.55
C PHE A 369 -2.43 -14.30 -5.02
N GLY A 370 -1.84 -14.12 -6.21
CA GLY A 370 -0.83 -15.05 -6.72
C GLY A 370 0.41 -15.06 -5.79
N PRO A 371 1.13 -16.19 -5.65
CA PRO A 371 2.11 -16.44 -4.57
C PRO A 371 3.38 -15.56 -4.54
N MET A 372 3.43 -14.48 -5.33
CA MET A 372 4.47 -13.43 -5.27
C MET A 372 3.93 -12.04 -4.92
N ALA A 373 2.63 -11.77 -5.13
CA ALA A 373 2.08 -10.40 -5.10
C ALA A 373 2.10 -9.74 -3.70
N ALA A 374 2.34 -10.52 -2.64
CA ALA A 374 2.55 -10.03 -1.27
C ALA A 374 4.04 -10.02 -0.85
N VAL A 375 4.96 -10.45 -1.72
CA VAL A 375 6.35 -10.85 -1.37
C VAL A 375 7.41 -9.99 -2.09
N ASP A 376 7.04 -9.18 -3.08
CA ASP A 376 7.91 -8.15 -3.69
C ASP A 376 8.12 -6.92 -2.77
N TRP A 377 8.41 -7.21 -1.49
CA TRP A 377 8.62 -6.29 -0.38
C TRP A 377 9.71 -5.18 -0.55
N PRO A 378 10.79 -5.36 -1.35
CA PRO A 378 11.79 -4.29 -1.55
C PRO A 378 11.18 -3.00 -2.15
N VAL A 379 10.11 -3.16 -2.93
CA VAL A 379 9.47 -2.06 -3.65
C VAL A 379 8.72 -1.14 -2.67
N ALA A 380 8.11 -1.67 -1.61
CA ALA A 380 7.31 -0.89 -0.66
C ALA A 380 8.11 0.22 0.05
N LEU A 381 9.33 -0.07 0.50
CA LEU A 381 10.14 0.92 1.23
C LEU A 381 10.88 1.87 0.32
N ALA A 382 11.18 1.41 -0.89
CA ALA A 382 11.59 2.29 -1.95
C ALA A 382 10.49 3.30 -2.29
N LEU A 383 9.22 2.87 -2.43
CA LEU A 383 8.10 3.77 -2.69
C LEU A 383 7.99 4.88 -1.63
N VAL A 384 8.15 4.55 -0.34
CA VAL A 384 8.03 5.54 0.77
C VAL A 384 9.30 6.36 1.01
N GLY A 385 10.49 5.77 0.87
CA GLY A 385 11.78 6.44 1.11
C GLY A 385 12.35 7.18 -0.11
N ALA A 386 11.99 6.75 -1.33
CA ALA A 386 12.36 7.39 -2.59
C ALA A 386 11.23 8.24 -3.20
N GLY A 387 9.96 7.91 -2.91
CA GLY A 387 8.80 8.61 -3.48
C GLY A 387 8.70 8.49 -4.99
N ILE A 388 8.74 7.25 -5.51
CA ILE A 388 8.99 6.92 -6.92
C ILE A 388 8.00 7.55 -7.92
N ALA A 389 8.35 8.76 -8.37
CA ALA A 389 8.05 9.34 -9.69
C ALA A 389 9.05 10.49 -9.90
N GLU A 390 9.56 10.82 -11.09
CA GLU A 390 8.91 10.77 -12.42
C GLU A 390 9.92 10.36 -13.51
N THR A 391 10.13 9.05 -13.74
CA THR A 391 10.90 8.56 -14.91
C THR A 391 10.39 7.19 -15.35
N GLY A 392 9.57 7.15 -16.40
CA GLY A 392 8.79 5.95 -16.80
C GLY A 392 9.57 4.66 -17.11
N LEU A 393 10.90 4.73 -17.27
CA LEU A 393 11.78 3.55 -17.37
C LEU A 393 12.25 3.02 -16.01
N ASN A 394 12.53 3.92 -15.05
CA ASN A 394 13.02 3.54 -13.73
C ASN A 394 11.90 2.97 -12.85
N ILE A 395 10.66 3.42 -13.02
CA ILE A 395 9.49 2.89 -12.28
C ILE A 395 9.18 1.46 -12.74
N ASP A 396 9.17 1.22 -14.06
CA ASP A 396 8.99 -0.12 -14.62
C ASP A 396 10.10 -1.08 -14.14
N GLN A 397 11.36 -0.62 -14.13
CA GLN A 397 12.47 -1.42 -13.61
C GLN A 397 12.41 -1.63 -12.08
N ALA A 398 11.89 -0.66 -11.31
CA ALA A 398 11.71 -0.79 -9.87
C ALA A 398 10.62 -1.81 -9.48
N ILE A 399 9.53 -1.87 -10.25
CA ILE A 399 8.36 -2.72 -9.99
C ILE A 399 8.49 -4.08 -10.69
N ASN A 400 8.70 -4.09 -12.01
CA ASN A 400 8.72 -5.28 -12.86
C ASN A 400 10.14 -5.88 -13.05
N GLY A 401 11.16 -5.26 -12.44
CA GLY A 401 12.56 -5.69 -12.53
C GLY A 401 12.76 -7.16 -12.15
N HIS A 402 13.15 -7.96 -13.14
CA HIS A 402 13.26 -9.42 -13.02
C HIS A 402 14.27 -9.84 -11.94
N THR A 403 15.33 -9.05 -11.74
CA THR A 403 16.33 -9.26 -10.68
C THR A 403 16.32 -8.14 -9.64
N THR A 404 16.72 -8.48 -8.41
CA THR A 404 16.92 -7.55 -7.29
C THR A 404 17.81 -6.35 -7.63
N ARG A 405 18.83 -6.57 -8.45
CA ARG A 405 19.77 -5.55 -8.92
C ARG A 405 19.07 -4.50 -9.79
N GLU A 406 18.18 -4.94 -10.67
CA GLU A 406 17.39 -4.06 -11.54
C GLU A 406 16.40 -3.24 -10.71
N ARG A 407 15.70 -3.88 -9.77
CA ARG A 407 14.82 -3.17 -8.83
C ARG A 407 15.60 -2.09 -8.07
N LYS A 408 16.71 -2.45 -7.39
CA LYS A 408 17.57 -1.50 -6.66
C LYS A 408 18.14 -0.38 -7.55
N ALA A 409 18.44 -0.65 -8.82
CA ALA A 409 18.88 0.36 -9.77
C ALA A 409 17.76 1.37 -10.11
N GLY A 410 16.56 0.89 -10.47
CA GLY A 410 15.41 1.75 -10.74
C GLY A 410 15.02 2.62 -9.54
N ILE A 411 15.04 2.03 -8.34
CA ILE A 411 14.84 2.72 -7.06
C ILE A 411 15.88 3.84 -6.87
N THR A 412 17.17 3.52 -7.01
CA THR A 412 18.26 4.51 -6.85
C THR A 412 18.11 5.65 -7.87
N GLY A 413 17.75 5.33 -9.11
CA GLY A 413 17.49 6.29 -10.17
C GLY A 413 16.32 7.24 -9.86
N ALA A 414 15.26 6.73 -9.23
CA ALA A 414 14.13 7.55 -8.79
C ALA A 414 14.54 8.54 -7.68
N ILE A 415 15.28 8.09 -6.65
CA ILE A 415 15.79 9.00 -5.61
C ILE A 415 16.71 10.07 -6.23
N PHE A 416 17.57 9.68 -7.17
CA PHE A 416 18.50 10.60 -7.80
C PHE A 416 17.77 11.66 -8.64
N ALA A 417 16.72 11.28 -9.37
CA ALA A 417 15.86 12.22 -10.08
C ALA A 417 15.14 13.18 -9.12
N ALA A 418 14.60 12.69 -8.00
CA ALA A 418 13.98 13.54 -6.98
C ALA A 418 15.00 14.52 -6.36
N ILE A 419 16.23 14.09 -6.08
CA ILE A 419 17.32 14.97 -5.61
C ILE A 419 17.71 15.99 -6.70
N GLU A 420 17.78 15.59 -7.97
CA GLU A 420 18.15 16.49 -9.07
C GLU A 420 17.08 17.57 -9.31
N THR A 421 15.79 17.23 -9.27
CA THR A 421 14.69 18.22 -9.29
C THR A 421 14.82 19.19 -8.11
N LEU A 422 15.07 18.69 -6.90
CA LEU A 422 15.21 19.49 -5.67
C LEU A 422 16.32 20.55 -5.79
N PHE A 423 17.48 20.19 -6.32
CA PHE A 423 18.62 21.11 -6.43
C PHE A 423 18.59 22.00 -7.69
N ASN A 424 18.04 21.52 -8.80
CA ASN A 424 17.96 22.28 -10.05
C ASN A 424 16.75 23.22 -10.15
N ALA A 425 15.75 23.08 -9.27
CA ALA A 425 14.52 23.89 -9.30
C ALA A 425 14.73 25.41 -9.20
N THR A 426 15.90 25.90 -8.80
CA THR A 426 16.24 27.33 -8.88
C THR A 426 16.08 27.89 -10.30
N PHE A 427 16.36 27.10 -11.34
CA PHE A 427 16.09 27.48 -12.74
C PHE A 427 14.59 27.47 -13.11
N LEU A 428 13.77 26.66 -12.43
CA LEU A 428 12.31 26.56 -12.63
C LEU A 428 11.53 27.64 -11.88
N LEU A 429 12.09 28.12 -10.76
CA LEU A 429 11.56 29.16 -9.88
C LEU A 429 11.95 30.58 -10.33
N SER A 430 13.11 30.77 -10.98
CA SER A 430 13.58 32.08 -11.47
C SER A 430 12.80 32.65 -12.68
N ALA A 431 11.61 32.12 -12.97
CA ALA A 431 10.69 32.64 -13.98
C ALA A 431 9.74 33.66 -13.32
N PRO A 432 9.57 34.87 -13.85
CA PRO A 432 8.81 35.94 -13.19
C PRO A 432 7.33 35.57 -13.04
N GLY A 433 6.80 35.74 -11.82
CA GLY A 433 5.38 35.51 -11.49
C GLY A 433 5.05 34.09 -11.01
N LYS A 434 5.77 33.55 -10.02
CA LYS A 434 5.49 32.24 -9.42
C LYS A 434 5.40 32.29 -7.88
N PRO A 435 4.43 31.59 -7.24
CA PRO A 435 4.19 31.68 -5.80
C PRO A 435 5.26 31.04 -4.90
N LEU A 436 6.23 30.30 -5.47
CA LEU A 436 7.37 29.74 -4.71
C LEU A 436 8.65 30.59 -4.82
N ALA A 437 8.61 31.77 -5.44
CA ALA A 437 9.76 32.69 -5.46
C ALA A 437 10.16 33.13 -4.04
N GLU A 438 9.18 33.37 -3.17
CA GLU A 438 9.39 33.84 -1.79
C GLU A 438 10.22 32.87 -0.93
N LEU A 439 10.20 31.56 -1.23
CA LEU A 439 11.07 30.55 -0.56
C LEU A 439 12.57 30.75 -0.84
N GLY A 440 12.94 31.58 -1.82
CA GLY A 440 14.31 32.06 -2.04
C GLY A 440 14.60 33.45 -1.47
N GLU A 441 13.57 34.22 -1.11
CA GLU A 441 13.68 35.64 -0.72
C GLU A 441 13.56 35.87 0.80
N THR A 442 12.97 34.93 1.56
CA THR A 442 12.87 34.94 3.04
C THR A 442 14.21 34.96 3.81
N ALA A 443 15.34 35.08 3.11
CA ALA A 443 16.63 35.41 3.70
C ALA A 443 16.73 36.88 4.15
N GLU A 444 15.90 37.80 3.63
CA GLU A 444 15.89 39.22 4.02
C GLU A 444 14.48 39.77 4.32
N ALA A 445 14.43 40.66 5.33
CA ALA A 445 13.26 41.40 5.85
C ALA A 445 12.18 40.60 6.63
N GLY A 446 11.60 41.27 7.62
CA GLY A 446 10.46 40.82 8.42
C GLY A 446 9.97 41.91 9.38
N GLY A 447 8.74 41.79 9.88
CA GLY A 447 8.14 42.67 10.89
C GLY A 447 6.65 43.00 10.67
N GLU A 448 5.82 42.67 11.67
CA GLU A 448 4.70 43.44 12.30
C GLU A 448 3.81 44.38 11.43
N SER A 449 2.48 44.52 11.58
CA SER A 449 1.38 43.92 12.39
C SER A 449 0.02 44.44 11.80
N GLU A 450 -1.22 44.22 12.26
CA GLU A 450 -1.83 43.72 13.52
C GLU A 450 -3.26 43.10 13.28
N THR A 451 -4.21 43.25 14.22
CA THR A 451 -5.53 42.57 14.34
C THR A 451 -6.78 43.36 13.87
N GLY A 452 -7.96 42.69 13.79
CA GLY A 452 -9.32 43.32 13.70
C GLY A 452 -10.49 42.34 13.92
N GLU A 453 -11.55 42.73 14.65
CA GLU A 453 -12.47 41.81 15.41
C GLU A 453 -13.92 41.61 14.83
N ARG A 454 -14.74 40.75 15.49
CA ARG A 454 -16.10 40.21 15.13
C ARG A 454 -17.27 41.04 15.76
N PRO A 455 -18.58 40.85 15.40
CA PRO A 455 -19.51 40.08 16.26
C PRO A 455 -20.82 39.43 15.66
N THR A 456 -21.28 38.33 16.27
CA THR A 456 -22.65 37.70 16.51
C THR A 456 -23.94 37.90 15.66
N GLU A 457 -24.58 36.76 15.26
CA GLU A 457 -25.92 36.15 15.64
C GLU A 457 -27.22 36.97 15.92
N PRO A 458 -28.49 36.42 15.90
CA PRO A 458 -28.93 35.08 16.41
C PRO A 458 -30.18 34.30 15.82
N GLU A 459 -30.35 33.04 16.30
CA GLU A 459 -31.59 32.26 16.66
C GLU A 459 -32.62 31.63 15.65
N GLU A 460 -33.42 30.69 16.20
CA GLU A 460 -34.22 29.58 15.58
C GLU A 460 -35.75 29.67 15.95
N PRO A 461 -36.70 28.84 15.41
CA PRO A 461 -37.05 27.51 16.00
C PRO A 461 -37.76 26.46 15.09
N GLY A 462 -38.08 25.25 15.64
CA GLY A 462 -38.95 24.18 15.05
C GLY A 462 -40.49 24.40 15.16
N PRO A 463 -41.39 23.37 15.08
CA PRO A 463 -41.24 22.02 15.69
C PRO A 463 -41.95 20.78 15.03
N ASP A 464 -41.72 19.60 15.65
CA ASP A 464 -42.55 18.38 15.90
C ASP A 464 -43.38 17.59 14.83
N GLY A 465 -43.35 16.25 14.98
CA GLY A 465 -44.32 15.28 14.41
C GLY A 465 -43.95 13.79 14.63
N GLU A 466 -44.73 13.02 15.40
CA GLU A 466 -44.47 11.61 15.76
C GLU A 466 -45.10 10.57 14.81
N THR A 467 -44.51 9.35 14.64
CA THR A 467 -45.14 8.04 14.99
C THR A 467 -44.32 6.77 14.65
N ALA A 468 -44.25 5.85 15.64
CA ALA A 468 -44.28 4.38 15.56
C ALA A 468 -43.25 3.52 14.74
N SER A 469 -42.21 3.06 15.46
CA SER A 469 -41.67 1.68 15.52
C SER A 469 -41.22 0.92 14.24
N ASP A 470 -39.90 0.70 14.15
CA ASP A 470 -39.20 -0.24 13.23
C ASP A 470 -38.20 -1.17 13.99
N ASP A 471 -38.35 -1.29 15.31
CA ASP A 471 -37.25 -1.63 16.24
C ASP A 471 -36.68 -3.05 16.10
N GLU A 472 -37.43 -4.04 15.61
CA GLU A 472 -36.95 -5.44 15.51
C GLU A 472 -35.92 -5.69 14.40
N VAL A 473 -35.69 -4.73 13.48
CA VAL A 473 -34.67 -4.87 12.42
C VAL A 473 -33.39 -4.10 12.74
N ALA A 474 -33.47 -3.01 13.52
CA ALA A 474 -32.35 -2.11 13.77
C ALA A 474 -31.23 -2.74 14.63
N ASP A 475 -31.58 -3.51 15.66
CA ASP A 475 -30.61 -4.07 16.62
C ASP A 475 -29.69 -5.15 16.02
N ALA A 476 -30.15 -5.83 14.96
CA ALA A 476 -29.31 -6.76 14.21
C ALA A 476 -28.12 -6.08 13.51
N ILE A 477 -28.26 -4.81 13.13
CA ILE A 477 -27.24 -4.03 12.40
C ILE A 477 -26.26 -3.35 13.37
N LYS A 478 -26.78 -2.74 14.45
CA LYS A 478 -25.98 -2.04 15.49
C LYS A 478 -24.89 -2.90 16.13
N THR A 479 -25.07 -4.22 16.12
CA THR A 479 -24.19 -5.18 16.83
C THR A 479 -22.87 -5.46 16.10
N TRP A 480 -22.76 -5.20 14.79
CA TRP A 480 -21.61 -5.62 13.97
C TRP A 480 -21.04 -4.54 13.03
N VAL A 481 -21.74 -3.40 12.88
CA VAL A 481 -21.31 -2.29 12.01
C VAL A 481 -20.73 -1.17 12.88
N PRO A 482 -19.48 -0.69 12.65
CA PRO A 482 -18.92 0.43 13.40
C PRO A 482 -19.78 1.69 13.29
N THR A 483 -19.89 2.46 14.38
CA THR A 483 -20.83 3.59 14.55
C THR A 483 -20.94 4.55 13.35
N PRO A 484 -19.86 4.96 12.64
CA PRO A 484 -19.97 5.86 11.50
C PRO A 484 -20.83 5.31 10.35
N PHE A 485 -20.85 4.00 10.16
CA PHE A 485 -21.54 3.33 9.04
C PHE A 485 -22.96 2.87 9.41
N GLN A 486 -23.46 3.19 10.62
CA GLN A 486 -24.80 2.80 11.04
C GLN A 486 -25.87 3.70 10.37
N PRO A 487 -26.91 3.13 9.73
CA PRO A 487 -27.88 3.92 8.99
C PRO A 487 -28.72 4.80 9.93
N ALA A 488 -28.73 6.11 9.68
CA ALA A 488 -29.34 7.10 10.57
C ALA A 488 -30.87 7.02 10.71
N GLN A 489 -31.57 6.36 9.78
CA GLN A 489 -33.03 6.16 9.81
C GLN A 489 -33.42 4.79 9.22
N SER A 490 -34.54 4.23 9.70
CA SER A 490 -35.11 2.97 9.22
C SER A 490 -35.82 3.12 7.87
N TRP A 491 -36.00 2.00 7.15
CA TRP A 491 -36.47 2.00 5.76
C TRP A 491 -37.95 1.61 5.65
N GLY A 492 -38.83 2.61 5.66
CA GLY A 492 -40.26 2.42 5.38
C GLY A 492 -40.50 1.74 4.02
N CYS A 493 -41.10 0.55 4.03
CA CYS A 493 -41.22 -0.30 2.84
C CYS A 493 -42.36 0.13 1.90
N CYS A 494 -42.02 0.81 0.79
CA CYS A 494 -42.97 1.09 -0.29
C CYS A 494 -43.36 -0.17 -1.08
N CYS A 495 -44.62 -0.60 -0.99
CA CYS A 495 -45.16 -1.69 -1.82
C CYS A 495 -45.25 -1.32 -3.32
N PRO A 496 -45.04 -2.27 -4.25
CA PRO A 496 -44.90 -1.97 -5.67
C PRO A 496 -46.24 -1.92 -6.44
N SER A 497 -46.42 -0.91 -7.30
CA SER A 497 -47.55 -0.85 -8.24
C SER A 497 -47.12 -0.70 -9.72
N LYS A 498 -47.00 -1.87 -10.38
CA LYS A 498 -46.85 -2.12 -11.83
C LYS A 498 -45.47 -1.83 -12.49
N PRO A 499 -45.12 -2.53 -13.59
CA PRO A 499 -43.78 -2.47 -14.19
C PRO A 499 -43.74 -1.92 -15.62
N THR A 500 -42.75 -1.08 -15.93
CA THR A 500 -42.32 -0.82 -17.32
C THR A 500 -40.81 -0.58 -17.36
N SER A 501 -40.10 -1.45 -18.09
CA SER A 501 -38.71 -1.35 -18.57
C SER A 501 -37.75 -0.37 -17.85
N CYS A 502 -36.87 -0.91 -17.00
CA CYS A 502 -35.60 -0.29 -16.66
C CYS A 502 -34.42 -1.24 -16.97
N SER A 503 -33.24 -0.67 -17.24
CA SER A 503 -32.07 -1.39 -17.75
C SER A 503 -31.43 -2.32 -16.72
N VAL A 504 -30.86 -3.43 -17.22
CA VAL A 504 -29.95 -4.41 -16.56
C VAL A 504 -29.72 -4.20 -15.06
N ALA A 505 -30.54 -4.86 -14.24
CA ALA A 505 -30.25 -5.00 -12.82
C ALA A 505 -29.23 -6.13 -12.60
N ARG A 506 -28.15 -5.87 -11.85
CA ARG A 506 -27.28 -6.94 -11.33
C ARG A 506 -27.87 -7.43 -10.01
N LEU A 507 -28.16 -8.73 -9.93
CA LEU A 507 -28.58 -9.39 -8.69
C LEU A 507 -27.35 -9.83 -7.92
N VAL A 508 -27.09 -9.20 -6.78
CA VAL A 508 -26.10 -9.68 -5.81
C VAL A 508 -26.80 -10.66 -4.88
N GLN A 509 -26.23 -11.86 -4.74
CA GLN A 509 -26.76 -12.91 -3.88
C GLN A 509 -25.86 -13.03 -2.64
N VAL A 510 -26.37 -12.60 -1.49
CA VAL A 510 -25.70 -12.70 -0.20
C VAL A 510 -26.21 -13.94 0.53
N SER A 511 -25.32 -14.73 1.13
CA SER A 511 -25.66 -15.96 1.83
C SER A 511 -25.01 -15.97 3.21
N LEU A 512 -25.82 -15.93 4.27
CA LEU A 512 -25.36 -15.89 5.65
C LEU A 512 -26.16 -16.89 6.50
N LYS A 513 -25.45 -17.74 7.25
CA LYS A 513 -25.97 -18.75 8.19
C LYS A 513 -27.21 -19.54 7.68
N GLY A 514 -27.17 -19.98 6.42
CA GLY A 514 -28.21 -20.83 5.81
C GLY A 514 -29.37 -20.08 5.15
N SER A 515 -29.42 -18.75 5.26
CA SER A 515 -30.39 -17.88 4.59
C SER A 515 -29.74 -17.11 3.43
N THR A 516 -30.42 -17.09 2.28
CA THR A 516 -29.94 -16.45 1.05
C THR A 516 -30.86 -15.29 0.66
N HIS A 517 -30.29 -14.09 0.57
CA HIS A 517 -31.00 -12.87 0.17
C HIS A 517 -30.49 -12.37 -1.18
N LYS A 518 -31.38 -11.76 -1.97
CA LYS A 518 -31.08 -11.23 -3.30
C LYS A 518 -31.44 -9.76 -3.37
N VAL A 519 -30.44 -8.92 -3.66
CA VAL A 519 -30.60 -7.47 -3.82
C VAL A 519 -30.39 -7.13 -5.29
N ALA A 520 -31.30 -6.33 -5.86
CA ALA A 520 -31.25 -5.89 -7.25
C ALA A 520 -30.71 -4.45 -7.33
N ILE A 521 -29.55 -4.27 -7.96
CA ILE A 521 -28.92 -2.96 -8.16
C ILE A 521 -29.14 -2.53 -9.61
N SER A 522 -29.73 -1.35 -9.83
CA SER A 522 -29.95 -0.75 -11.15
C SER A 522 -28.87 0.29 -11.45
N MET A 523 -28.28 0.23 -12.66
CA MET A 523 -27.28 1.20 -13.13
C MET A 523 -27.84 2.04 -14.30
N PRO A 524 -27.80 3.37 -14.25
CA PRO A 524 -28.10 4.21 -15.41
C PRO A 524 -26.94 4.18 -16.41
N SER A 525 -27.24 4.01 -17.70
CA SER A 525 -26.22 3.93 -18.75
C SER A 525 -25.62 5.29 -19.12
N SER A 526 -24.31 5.34 -19.33
CA SER A 526 -23.57 6.54 -19.75
C SER A 526 -23.89 6.98 -21.18
N LYS A 527 -24.90 7.83 -21.35
CA LYS A 527 -25.08 8.75 -22.49
C LYS A 527 -25.94 9.93 -22.08
N GLY A 528 -25.35 11.12 -22.08
CA GLY A 528 -26.02 12.33 -21.60
C GLY A 528 -27.10 12.84 -22.56
N CYS A 529 -28.21 13.30 -21.99
CA CYS A 529 -29.13 14.21 -22.68
C CYS A 529 -29.65 15.25 -21.69
N LEU A 530 -29.29 16.52 -21.90
CA LEU A 530 -29.85 17.65 -21.15
C LEU A 530 -31.27 17.90 -21.64
N THR A 531 -32.26 17.83 -20.76
CA THR A 531 -33.61 18.37 -21.06
C THR A 531 -34.23 18.94 -19.80
N ARG A 532 -34.33 20.27 -19.74
CA ARG A 532 -35.25 20.97 -18.83
C ARG A 532 -36.69 20.63 -19.24
N CYS A 533 -37.48 20.08 -18.34
CA CYS A 533 -38.93 20.20 -18.37
C CYS A 533 -39.40 20.84 -17.07
N ALA A 534 -40.21 21.89 -17.17
CA ALA A 534 -40.77 22.60 -16.02
C ALA A 534 -42.10 21.96 -15.58
N LEU A 535 -42.53 22.31 -14.36
CA LEU A 535 -43.85 22.03 -13.82
C LEU A 535 -44.97 22.50 -14.76
N TYR A 536 -46.04 21.71 -14.92
CA TYR A 536 -47.44 22.10 -14.68
C TYR A 536 -48.28 20.80 -14.48
N PRO A 537 -49.41 20.81 -13.74
CA PRO A 537 -49.98 19.60 -13.15
C PRO A 537 -51.25 19.08 -13.82
N SER A 538 -51.57 17.80 -13.56
CA SER A 538 -52.91 17.22 -13.41
C SER A 538 -52.81 15.89 -12.68
#